data_AF-A0AAD7J8E1-F1
#
_entry.id   AF-A0AAD7J8E1-F1
#
_cell.length_a   1.000
_cell.length_b   1.000
_cell.length_c   1.000
_cell.angle_alpha   90.00
_cell.angle_beta   90.00
_cell.angle_gamma   90.00
#
_symmetry.space_group_name_H-M   'P 1'
#
loop_
_entity.id
_entity.type
_entity.pdbx_description
1 polymer ?
#
loop_
_entity_poly.entity_id
_entity_poly.type
_entity_poly.pdbx_seq_one_letter_code
_entity_poly.pdbx_strand_id
1 'polypeptide(L)'
;RLCRFCLGAVEDEVHALFDCLANTHLIDLRSNFLNDLTHRDPELRALVSNYTFMLKLVSSRGAVHIFAKFIFHVLRIFDETPRYFP
;
A
#
# COMPACT_ATOMS: atom_id res chain seq x y z
N ARG A 1 -8.16 6.21 -15.25
CA ARG A 1 -9.54 6.51 -14.78
C ARG A 1 -9.45 7.13 -13.39
N LEU A 2 -10.48 7.80 -12.87
CA LEU A 2 -10.47 8.27 -11.49
C LEU A 2 -10.60 7.08 -10.52
N CYS A 3 -9.97 7.20 -9.35
CA CYS A 3 -10.05 6.23 -8.26
C CYS A 3 -11.48 6.06 -7.80
N ARG A 4 -11.97 4.82 -7.79
CA ARG A 4 -13.35 4.48 -7.40
C ARG A 4 -13.72 4.85 -5.96
N PHE A 5 -12.74 5.15 -5.11
CA PHE A 5 -12.97 5.58 -3.73
C PHE A 5 -12.92 7.11 -3.59
N CYS A 6 -11.82 7.75 -3.98
CA CYS A 6 -11.64 9.18 -3.71
C CYS A 6 -12.16 10.10 -4.81
N LEU A 7 -12.35 9.59 -6.03
CA LEU A 7 -12.76 10.34 -7.23
C LEU A 7 -11.87 11.55 -7.57
N GLY A 8 -10.76 11.77 -6.87
CA GLY A 8 -9.92 12.97 -6.99
C GLY A 8 -8.52 12.72 -7.55
N ALA A 9 -8.15 11.46 -7.77
CA ALA A 9 -6.86 11.05 -8.31
C ALA A 9 -7.03 9.92 -9.34
N VAL A 10 -6.00 9.68 -10.15
CA VAL A 10 -5.96 8.54 -11.07
C VAL A 10 -5.95 7.24 -10.25
N GLU A 11 -6.77 6.28 -10.66
CA GLU A 11 -6.71 4.91 -10.16
C GLU A 11 -5.54 4.18 -10.82
N ASP A 12 -4.42 4.12 -10.09
CA ASP A 12 -3.26 3.29 -10.40
C ASP A 12 -2.76 2.58 -9.14
N GLU A 13 -1.76 1.70 -9.29
CA GLU A 13 -1.22 0.89 -8.21
C GLU A 13 -0.57 1.75 -7.12
N VAL A 14 0.09 2.85 -7.50
CA VAL A 14 0.75 3.75 -6.54
C VAL A 14 -0.31 4.40 -5.65
N HIS A 15 -1.35 4.95 -6.27
CA HIS A 15 -2.47 5.55 -5.56
C HIS A 15 -3.17 4.54 -4.66
N ALA A 16 -3.46 3.34 -5.17
CA ALA A 16 -4.13 2.27 -4.43
C ALA A 16 -3.33 1.81 -3.21
N LEU A 17 -2.01 1.63 -3.37
CA LEU A 17 -1.13 1.09 -2.34
C LEU A 17 -0.68 2.14 -1.32
N PHE A 18 -0.53 3.41 -1.71
CA PHE A 18 0.16 4.38 -0.86
C PHE A 18 -0.65 5.63 -0.52
N ASP A 19 -1.51 6.10 -1.44
CA ASP A 19 -2.05 7.46 -1.35
C ASP A 19 -3.56 7.55 -1.05
N CYS A 20 -4.33 6.51 -1.37
CA CYS A 20 -5.79 6.57 -1.23
C CYS A 20 -6.22 6.62 0.25
N LEU A 21 -6.76 7.77 0.67
CA LEU A 21 -7.27 8.03 2.03
C LEU A 21 -8.81 7.96 2.13
N ALA A 22 -9.50 7.63 1.04
CA ALA A 22 -10.97 7.64 1.00
C ALA A 22 -11.63 6.35 1.53
N ASN A 23 -10.85 5.31 1.84
CA ASN A 23 -11.34 4.04 2.36
C ASN A 23 -10.57 3.68 3.65
N THR A 24 -11.30 3.53 4.77
CA THR A 24 -10.71 3.25 6.09
C THR A 24 -9.96 1.92 6.12
N HIS A 25 -10.43 0.89 5.43
CA HIS A 25 -9.72 -0.39 5.36
C HIS A 25 -8.36 -0.26 4.65
N LEU A 26 -8.24 0.61 3.64
CA LEU A 26 -6.95 0.89 3.00
C LEU A 26 -5.99 1.64 3.93
N ILE A 27 -6.51 2.53 4.78
CA ILE A 27 -5.71 3.23 5.80
C ILE A 27 -5.20 2.23 6.85
N ASP A 28 -6.08 1.35 7.33
CA ASP A 28 -5.74 0.34 8.33
C ASP A 28 -4.73 -0.67 7.78
N LEU A 29 -4.90 -1.12 6.53
CA LEU A 29 -3.94 -2.02 5.88
C LEU A 29 -2.55 -1.39 5.75
N ARG A 30 -2.46 -0.11 5.38
CA ARG A 30 -1.16 0.60 5.31
C ARG A 30 -0.52 0.73 6.68
N SER A 31 -1.32 1.10 7.70
CA SER A 31 -0.84 1.23 9.07
C SER A 31 -0.31 -0.10 9.61
N ASN A 32 -1.05 -1.19 9.40
CA ASN A 32 -0.65 -2.54 9.80
C ASN A 32 0.59 -3.01 9.04
N PHE A 33 0.66 -2.76 7.73
CA PHE A 33 1.83 -3.07 6.91
C PHE A 33 3.08 -2.36 7.44
N LEU A 34 3.01 -1.05 7.71
CA LEU A 34 4.13 -0.29 8.24
C LEU A 34 4.53 -0.75 9.65
N ASN A 35 3.57 -1.10 10.49
CA ASN A 35 3.84 -1.64 11.83
C ASN A 35 4.52 -3.00 11.77
N ASP A 36 4.01 -3.94 10.98
CA ASP A 36 4.60 -5.28 10.81
C ASP A 36 6.02 -5.21 10.24
N LEU A 37 6.21 -4.30 9.28
CA LEU A 37 7.49 -4.08 8.62
C LEU A 37 8.51 -3.46 9.58
N THR A 38 8.15 -2.41 10.31
CA THR A 38 9.05 -1.73 11.25
C THR A 38 9.32 -2.55 12.51
N HIS A 39 8.42 -3.42 12.93
CA HIS A 39 8.68 -4.36 14.01
C HIS A 39 9.75 -5.41 13.64
N ARG A 40 9.80 -5.82 12.36
CA ARG A 40 10.76 -6.83 11.89
C ARG A 40 12.09 -6.25 11.46
N ASP A 41 12.06 -5.05 10.87
CA ASP A 41 13.26 -4.32 10.48
C ASP A 41 13.10 -2.85 10.89
N PRO A 42 13.52 -2.50 12.13
CA PRO A 42 13.42 -1.15 12.65
C PRO A 42 14.18 -0.11 11.83
N GLU A 43 15.17 -0.50 11.03
CA GLU A 43 15.94 0.42 10.19
C GLU A 43 15.11 0.97 9.03
N LEU A 44 14.02 0.30 8.64
CA LEU A 44 13.10 0.79 7.62
C LEU A 44 12.36 2.07 8.05
N ARG A 45 12.28 2.32 9.37
CA ARG A 45 11.65 3.51 9.95
C ARG A 45 12.44 4.79 9.68
N ALA A 46 13.75 4.66 9.44
CA ALA A 46 14.66 5.78 9.21
C ALA A 46 14.80 6.15 7.72
N LEU A 47 14.13 5.44 6.81
CA LEU A 47 14.24 5.72 5.38
C LEU A 47 13.40 6.93 4.98
N VAL A 48 14.07 7.93 4.41
CA VAL A 48 13.51 9.24 4.06
C VAL A 48 12.93 9.26 2.63
N SER A 49 13.29 8.29 1.79
CA SER A 49 12.88 8.23 0.38
C SER A 49 12.09 6.96 0.07
N ASN A 50 11.00 7.12 -0.68
CA ASN A 50 10.20 6.02 -1.21
C ASN A 50 11.05 5.05 -2.04
N TYR A 51 12.09 5.53 -2.73
CA TYR A 51 12.97 4.68 -3.53
C TYR A 51 13.84 3.75 -2.68
N THR A 52 14.52 4.29 -1.65
CA THR A 52 15.36 3.48 -0.76
C THR A 52 14.53 2.55 0.10
N PHE A 53 13.33 2.98 0.49
CA PHE A 53 12.32 2.14 1.13
C PHE A 53 11.97 0.94 0.26
N MET A 54 11.54 1.16 -0.98
CA MET A 54 11.17 0.10 -1.92
C MET A 54 12.33 -0.85 -2.21
N LEU A 55 13.55 -0.34 -2.43
CA LEU A 55 14.74 -1.16 -2.63
C LEU A 55 15.03 -2.09 -1.45
N LYS A 56 14.95 -1.58 -0.22
CA LYS A 56 15.21 -2.39 0.98
C LYS A 56 14.10 -3.43 1.19
N LEU A 57 12.87 -3.07 0.84
CA LEU A 57 11.71 -3.95 0.87
C LEU A 57 11.86 -5.16 -0.06
N VAL A 58 12.31 -4.95 -1.30
CA VAL A 58 12.52 -6.04 -2.27
C VAL A 58 13.79 -6.84 -1.98
N SER A 59 14.78 -6.23 -1.33
CA SER A 59 16.04 -6.90 -0.97
C SER A 59 15.92 -7.78 0.28
N SER A 60 14.93 -7.53 1.14
CA SER A 60 14.69 -8.30 2.35
C SER A 60 13.73 -9.45 2.09
N ARG A 61 14.23 -10.69 2.13
CA ARG A 61 13.42 -11.91 2.01
C ARG A 61 12.28 -11.97 3.05
N GLY A 62 12.50 -11.33 4.22
CA GLY A 62 11.52 -11.18 5.28
C GLY A 62 10.51 -10.04 5.07
N ALA A 63 10.81 -9.03 4.24
CA ALA A 63 9.86 -7.96 3.94
C ALA A 63 8.97 -8.30 2.74
N VAL A 64 9.51 -9.03 1.75
CA VAL A 64 8.79 -9.39 0.51
C VAL A 64 7.47 -10.11 0.78
N HIS A 65 7.44 -11.06 1.72
CA HIS A 65 6.19 -11.80 2.00
C HIS A 65 5.11 -10.91 2.63
N ILE A 66 5.51 -9.95 3.48
CA ILE A 66 4.61 -8.99 4.14
C ILE A 66 4.07 -8.01 3.11
N PHE A 67 4.95 -7.57 2.21
CA PHE A 67 4.57 -6.70 1.10
C PHE A 67 3.61 -7.37 0.13
N ALA A 68 3.89 -8.62 -0.25
CA ALA A 68 3.01 -9.40 -1.12
C ALA A 68 1.61 -9.57 -0.47
N LYS A 69 1.56 -9.87 0.83
CA LYS A 69 0.30 -9.95 1.57
C LYS A 69 -0.44 -8.61 1.59
N PHE A 70 0.27 -7.52 1.81
CA PHE A 70 -0.29 -6.17 1.77
C PHE A 70 -0.88 -5.83 0.40
N ILE A 71 -0.13 -6.03 -0.69
CA ILE A 71 -0.58 -5.81 -2.07
C ILE A 71 -1.83 -6.64 -2.35
N PHE A 72 -1.81 -7.93 -2.01
CA PHE A 72 -2.95 -8.81 -2.22
C PHE A 72 -4.23 -8.29 -1.56
N HIS A 73 -4.15 -7.83 -0.31
CA HIS A 73 -5.31 -7.31 0.40
C HIS A 73 -5.84 -5.99 -0.18
N VAL A 74 -4.94 -5.10 -0.61
CA VAL A 74 -5.33 -3.85 -1.29
C VAL A 74 -6.04 -4.17 -2.61
N LEU A 75 -5.42 -4.99 -3.47
CA LEU A 75 -5.99 -5.34 -4.77
C LEU A 75 -7.36 -6.02 -4.61
N ARG A 76 -7.51 -6.89 -3.61
CA ARG A 76 -8.81 -7.52 -3.30
C ARG A 76 -9.91 -6.50 -2.98
N ILE A 77 -9.61 -5.46 -2.21
CA ILE A 77 -10.57 -4.39 -1.90
C ILE A 77 -11.00 -3.66 -3.18
N PHE A 78 -10.05 -3.38 -4.08
CA PHE A 78 -10.36 -2.78 -5.37
C PHE A 78 -11.18 -3.73 -6.24
N ASP A 79 -10.88 -5.02 -6.28
CA ASP A 79 -11.64 -5.99 -7.09
C ASP A 79 -13.07 -6.20 -6.58
N GLU A 80 -13.29 -6.15 -5.26
CA GLU A 80 -14.61 -6.28 -4.63
C GLU A 80 -15.48 -5.01 -4.77
N THR A 81 -14.88 -3.86 -5.13
CA THR A 81 -15.61 -2.59 -5.25
C THR A 81 -15.98 -2.30 -6.70
N PRO A 82 -17.25 -1.97 -7.03
CA PRO A 82 -17.63 -1.56 -8.38
C PRO A 82 -16.75 -0.42 -8.92
N ARG A 83 -16.39 -0.50 -10.20
CA ARG A 83 -15.61 0.56 -10.84
C ARG A 83 -16.45 1.82 -10.96
N TYR A 84 -15.81 2.97 -10.75
CA TYR A 84 -16.42 4.26 -11.01
C TYR A 84 -16.47 4.53 -12.53
N PHE A 85 -17.66 4.85 -13.02
CA PHE A 85 -17.90 5.39 -14.36
C PHE A 85 -18.42 6.83 -14.17
N PRO A 86 -17.78 7.85 -14.79
CA PRO A 86 -18.23 9.23 -14.71
C PRO A 86 -19.65 9.45 -15.23
#